data_AF-Q9ZTI9-F1
#
_entry.id   AF-Q9ZTI9-F1
#
_cell.length_a   1.000
_cell.length_b   1.000
_cell.length_c   1.000
_cell.angle_alpha   90.00
_cell.angle_beta   90.00
_cell.angle_gamma   90.00
#
_symmetry.space_group_name_H-M   'P 1'
#
loop_
_entity.id
_entity.type
_entity.pdbx_description
1 polymer ?
#
loop_
_entity_poly.entity_id
_entity_poly.type
_entity_poly.pdbx_seq_one_letter_code
_entity_poly.pdbx_strand_id
1 'polypeptide(L)'
;LLVLDDVWNEDPEKWDRYRCALLSGGKGSRIIITTRNKNVGILMGGMTPYHLKQLSNDDCWQLFKKHAFVDGDSSSHPELEIIGKDIVKKLKGLPLAL
;
A
#
# COMPACT_ATOMS: atom_id res chain seq x y z
N LEU A 1 9.30 9.74 -13.97
CA LEU A 1 8.25 9.35 -13.02
C LEU A 1 8.49 10.12 -11.74
N LEU A 2 7.48 10.79 -11.21
CA LEU A 2 7.53 11.44 -9.90
C LEU A 2 6.57 10.71 -8.96
N VAL A 3 6.97 10.48 -7.72
CA VAL A 3 6.12 9.89 -6.69
C VAL A 3 6.02 10.87 -5.52
N LEU A 4 4.79 11.26 -5.17
CA LEU A 4 4.52 12.05 -3.98
C LEU A 4 3.90 11.11 -2.94
N ASP A 5 4.67 10.82 -1.90
CA ASP A 5 4.29 9.87 -0.85
C ASP A 5 3.59 10.57 0.32
N ASP A 6 2.60 9.90 0.92
CA ASP A 6 1.86 10.32 2.12
C ASP A 6 1.31 11.76 2.09
N VAL A 7 0.49 12.04 1.08
CA VAL A 7 -0.05 13.38 0.83
C VAL A 7 -1.38 13.63 1.56
N TRP A 8 -1.54 14.81 2.20
CA TRP A 8 -2.69 15.12 3.07
C TRP A 8 -3.48 16.40 2.76
N ASN A 9 -2.90 17.36 2.03
CA ASN A 9 -3.55 18.66 1.82
C ASN A 9 -4.86 18.50 1.03
N GLU A 10 -5.97 19.09 1.49
CA GLU A 10 -7.27 19.05 0.78
C GLU A 10 -7.64 20.38 0.11
N ASP A 11 -6.75 21.38 0.18
CA ASP A 11 -6.95 22.69 -0.43
C ASP A 11 -6.80 22.61 -1.97
N PRO A 12 -7.89 22.82 -2.75
CA PRO A 12 -7.85 22.68 -4.20
C PRO A 12 -6.96 23.72 -4.89
N GLU A 13 -6.89 24.95 -4.37
CA GLU A 13 -6.09 26.02 -4.98
C GLU A 13 -4.60 25.75 -4.83
N LYS A 14 -4.18 25.27 -3.65
CA LYS A 14 -2.80 24.82 -3.45
C LYS A 14 -2.46 23.67 -4.41
N TRP A 15 -3.37 22.70 -4.58
CA TRP A 15 -3.15 21.61 -5.51
C TRP A 15 -3.02 22.06 -6.95
N ASP A 16 -3.87 22.99 -7.39
CA ASP A 16 -3.80 23.47 -8.75
C ASP A 16 -2.48 24.20 -9.02
N ARG A 17 -1.98 24.99 -8.06
CA ARG A 17 -0.65 25.61 -8.12
C ARG A 17 0.47 24.57 -8.20
N TYR A 18 0.44 23.54 -7.36
CA TYR A 18 1.43 22.45 -7.42
C TYR A 18 1.36 21.69 -8.75
N ARG A 19 0.15 21.37 -9.22
CA ARG A 19 -0.09 20.70 -10.49
C ARG A 19 0.48 21.51 -11.65
N CYS A 20 0.19 22.81 -11.70
CA CYS A 20 0.70 23.71 -12.73
C CYS A 20 2.22 23.69 -12.82
N ALA A 21 2.92 23.68 -11.68
CA ALA A 21 4.38 23.56 -11.64
C ALA A 21 4.89 22.20 -12.17
N LEU A 22 4.06 21.15 -12.12
CA LEU A 22 4.42 19.79 -12.53
C LEU A 22 3.98 19.44 -13.97
N LEU A 23 3.18 20.30 -14.63
CA LEU A 23 2.69 20.10 -16.00
C LEU A 23 3.76 20.32 -17.09
N SER A 24 4.99 20.68 -16.73
CA SER A 24 6.10 20.85 -17.67
C SER A 24 6.77 19.53 -18.13
N GLY A 25 6.25 18.38 -17.68
CA GLY A 25 6.78 17.07 -18.05
C GLY A 25 6.60 16.73 -19.54
N GLY A 26 7.63 16.16 -20.16
CA GLY A 26 7.54 15.66 -21.54
C GLY A 26 6.58 14.47 -21.69
N LYS A 27 6.24 14.11 -22.94
CA LYS A 27 5.37 12.96 -23.24
C LYS A 27 5.86 11.69 -22.56
N GLY A 28 4.93 10.98 -21.90
CA GLY A 28 5.24 9.76 -21.14
C GLY A 28 5.60 10.00 -19.67
N SER A 29 5.72 11.27 -19.24
CA SER A 29 5.85 11.61 -17.83
C SER A 29 4.62 11.15 -17.03
N ARG A 30 4.85 10.65 -15.81
CA ARG A 30 3.81 10.17 -14.91
C ARG A 30 4.09 10.69 -13.51
N ILE A 31 3.00 10.95 -12.77
CA ILE A 31 3.01 11.30 -11.36
C ILE A 31 2.16 10.24 -10.64
N ILE A 32 2.70 9.65 -9.57
CA ILE A 32 1.98 8.75 -8.68
C ILE A 32 1.88 9.44 -7.33
N ILE A 33 0.71 9.33 -6.71
CA ILE A 33 0.47 9.90 -5.38
C ILE A 33 -0.06 8.80 -4.50
N THR A 34 0.50 8.69 -3.30
CA THR A 34 -0.04 7.82 -2.26
C THR A 34 -0.66 8.71 -1.17
N THR A 35 -1.81 8.30 -0.67
CA THR A 35 -2.52 9.00 0.39
C THR A 35 -3.46 8.02 1.08
N ARG A 36 -3.74 8.27 2.35
CA ARG A 36 -4.79 7.58 3.11
C ARG A 36 -6.14 8.26 2.97
N ASN A 37 -6.17 9.46 2.37
CA ASN A 37 -7.35 10.29 2.27
C ASN A 37 -7.89 10.29 0.84
N LYS A 38 -9.09 9.73 0.66
CA LYS A 38 -9.73 9.62 -0.66
C LYS A 38 -10.00 10.98 -1.30
N ASN A 39 -10.27 12.03 -0.51
CA ASN A 39 -10.56 13.36 -1.03
C ASN A 39 -9.33 13.93 -1.76
N VAL A 40 -8.14 13.75 -1.19
CA VAL A 40 -6.86 14.14 -1.83
C VAL A 40 -6.71 13.46 -3.20
N GLY A 41 -7.02 12.15 -3.28
CA GLY A 41 -6.99 11.41 -4.54
C GLY A 41 -7.98 11.93 -5.59
N ILE A 42 -9.17 12.36 -5.17
CA ILE A 42 -10.18 12.96 -6.06
C ILE A 42 -9.73 14.34 -6.55
N LEU A 43 -9.19 15.17 -5.67
CA LEU A 43 -8.74 16.54 -5.97
C LEU A 43 -7.62 16.60 -7.02
N MET A 44 -6.75 15.60 -7.06
CA MET A 44 -5.70 15.52 -8.07
C MET A 44 -6.24 15.42 -9.51
N GLY A 45 -7.46 14.91 -9.68
CA GLY A 45 -8.08 14.71 -10.98
C GLY A 45 -7.31 13.76 -11.90
N GLY A 46 -7.82 13.55 -13.11
CA GLY A 46 -7.16 12.76 -14.16
C GLY A 46 -7.54 11.27 -14.19
N MET A 47 -7.72 10.59 -13.05
CA MET A 47 -8.18 9.19 -12.99
C MET A 47 -8.89 8.86 -11.66
N THR A 48 -9.73 7.83 -11.65
CA THR A 48 -10.31 7.28 -10.42
C THR A 48 -9.20 6.75 -9.49
N PRO A 49 -9.18 7.11 -8.19
CA PRO A 49 -8.15 6.62 -7.26
C PRO A 49 -8.10 5.09 -7.18
N TYR A 50 -6.90 4.54 -7.25
CA TYR A 50 -6.67 3.11 -7.04
C TYR A 50 -6.68 2.80 -5.54
N HIS A 51 -7.67 2.02 -5.10
CA HIS A 51 -7.77 1.61 -3.69
C HIS A 51 -6.98 0.31 -3.50
N LEU A 52 -5.89 0.39 -2.74
CA LEU A 52 -5.10 -0.78 -2.37
C LEU A 52 -5.97 -1.73 -1.54
N LYS A 53 -6.01 -3.00 -1.96
CA LYS A 53 -6.77 -4.05 -1.28
C LYS A 53 -5.91 -4.71 -0.21
N GLN A 54 -6.59 -5.33 0.75
CA GLN A 54 -5.96 -6.22 1.73
C GLN A 54 -5.36 -7.44 1.02
N LEU A 55 -4.32 -8.02 1.62
CA LEU A 55 -3.74 -9.27 1.16
C LEU A 55 -4.69 -10.45 1.42
N SER A 56 -4.56 -11.49 0.61
CA SER A 56 -5.23 -12.77 0.88
C SER A 56 -4.62 -13.44 2.12
N ASN A 57 -5.36 -14.35 2.77
CA ASN A 57 -4.82 -15.11 3.90
C ASN A 57 -3.58 -15.93 3.52
N ASP A 58 -3.52 -16.44 2.28
CA ASP A 58 -2.38 -17.20 1.79
C ASP A 58 -1.15 -16.31 1.59
N ASP A 59 -1.33 -15.13 0.99
CA ASP A 59 -0.25 -14.15 0.83
C ASP A 59 0.26 -13.65 2.20
N CYS A 60 -0.66 -13.41 3.14
CA CYS A 60 -0.29 -13.07 4.51
C CYS A 60 0.49 -14.20 5.20
N TRP A 61 0.09 -15.45 4.97
CA TRP A 61 0.81 -16.60 5.52
C TRP A 61 2.22 -16.71 4.93
N GLN A 62 2.40 -16.49 3.62
CA GLN A 62 3.74 -16.47 3.03
C GLN A 62 4.60 -15.33 3.59
N LEU A 63 4.04 -14.13 3.73
CA LEU A 63 4.75 -12.98 4.29
C LEU A 63 5.14 -13.23 5.76
N PHE A 64 4.19 -13.68 6.57
CA PHE A 64 4.42 -14.01 7.98
C PHE A 64 5.50 -15.07 8.13
N LYS A 65 5.42 -16.17 7.35
CA LYS A 65 6.42 -17.23 7.42
C LYS A 65 7.84 -16.71 7.18
N LYS A 66 7.99 -15.86 6.17
CA LYS A 66 9.28 -15.27 5.79
C LYS A 66 9.90 -14.44 6.92
N HIS A 67 9.08 -13.85 7.80
CA HIS A 67 9.56 -13.06 8.94
C HIS A 67 9.70 -13.87 10.24
N ALA A 68 8.82 -14.84 10.46
CA ALA A 68 8.74 -15.58 11.71
C ALA A 68 9.62 -16.84 11.76
N PHE A 69 9.95 -17.43 10.60
CA PHE A 69 10.74 -18.67 10.53
C PHE A 69 12.01 -18.46 9.71
N VAL A 70 13.09 -19.14 10.11
CA VAL A 70 14.36 -19.14 9.38
C VAL A 70 14.12 -19.65 7.95
N ASP A 71 14.61 -18.91 6.97
CA ASP A 71 14.43 -19.18 5.53
C ASP A 71 12.96 -19.30 5.07
N GLY A 72 11.99 -18.87 5.90
CA GLY A 72 10.56 -19.04 5.64
C GLY A 72 10.07 -20.49 5.75
N ASP A 73 10.86 -21.38 6.36
CA ASP A 73 10.51 -22.79 6.53
C ASP A 73 9.95 -23.08 7.93
N SER A 74 8.66 -23.42 7.97
CA SER A 74 7.95 -23.82 9.18
C SER A 74 7.94 -25.34 9.40
N SER A 75 8.54 -26.13 8.51
CA SER A 75 8.46 -27.61 8.52
C SER A 75 8.95 -28.23 9.83
N SER A 76 9.97 -27.64 10.44
CA SER A 76 10.55 -28.08 11.72
C SER A 76 9.68 -27.74 12.94
N HIS A 77 8.63 -26.92 12.77
CA HIS A 77 7.77 -26.42 13.85
C HIS A 77 6.27 -26.50 13.50
N PRO A 78 5.72 -27.72 13.31
CA PRO A 78 4.33 -27.89 12.86
C PRO A 78 3.28 -27.29 13.81
N GLU A 79 3.53 -27.26 15.12
CA GLU A 79 2.63 -26.62 16.09
C GLU A 79 2.62 -25.09 15.94
N LEU A 80 3.79 -24.47 15.71
CA LEU A 80 3.90 -23.03 15.50
C LEU A 80 3.31 -22.61 14.15
N GLU A 81 3.33 -23.49 13.16
CA GLU A 81 2.64 -23.25 11.89
C GLU A 81 1.13 -23.10 12.08
N ILE A 82 0.51 -23.98 12.87
CA ILE A 82 -0.93 -23.92 13.17
C ILE A 82 -1.25 -22.59 13.89
N ILE A 83 -0.48 -22.24 14.91
CA ILE A 83 -0.63 -20.99 15.67
C ILE A 83 -0.44 -19.77 14.76
N GLY A 84 0.60 -19.76 13.93
CA GLY A 84 0.92 -18.67 13.02
C GLY A 84 -0.20 -18.43 12.00
N LYS A 85 -0.77 -19.50 11.42
CA LYS A 85 -1.93 -19.39 10.52
C LYS A 85 -3.15 -18.79 11.22
N ASP A 86 -3.39 -19.12 12.49
CA ASP A 86 -4.48 -18.54 13.25
C ASP A 86 -4.24 -17.07 13.63
N ILE A 87 -2.99 -16.67 13.88
CA ILE A 87 -2.60 -15.26 14.02
C ILE A 87 -2.88 -14.50 12.72
N VAL A 88 -2.41 -15.02 11.58
CA VAL A 88 -2.60 -14.40 10.27
C VAL A 88 -4.08 -14.14 9.96
N LYS A 89 -4.96 -15.10 10.23
CA LYS A 89 -6.41 -14.93 10.05
C LYS A 89 -6.97 -13.77 10.88
N LYS A 90 -6.46 -13.55 12.10
CA LYS A 90 -6.89 -12.45 12.98
C LYS A 90 -6.41 -11.08 12.49
N LEU A 91 -5.32 -11.02 11.71
CA LEU A 91 -4.73 -9.79 11.17
C LEU A 91 -5.43 -9.27 9.89
N LYS A 92 -6.37 -10.05 9.34
CA LYS A 92 -7.31 -9.62 8.28
C LYS A 92 -6.62 -8.96 7.09
N GLY A 93 -5.53 -9.52 6.60
CA GLY A 93 -4.93 -9.06 5.36
C GLY A 93 -4.08 -7.79 5.45
N LEU A 94 -3.81 -7.26 6.65
CA LEU A 94 -3.02 -6.04 6.85
C LEU A 94 -1.50 -6.35 6.86
N PRO A 95 -0.73 -5.94 5.84
CA PRO A 95 0.69 -6.29 5.75
C PRO A 95 1.54 -5.74 6.88
N LEU A 96 1.25 -4.53 7.35
CA LEU A 96 2.03 -3.85 8.39
C LEU A 96 1.92 -4.52 9.76
N ALA A 97 0.92 -5.37 9.97
CA ALA A 97 0.69 -6.06 11.24
C ALA A 97 1.27 -7.48 11.28
N LEU A 98 1.87 -7.95 10.17
CA LEU A 98 2.50 -9.27 10.02
C LEU A 98 4.00 -9.18 10.30
#